data_AF-A0A7X1P3F1-F1
#
_entry.id   AF-A0A7X1P3F1-F1
#
_cell.length_a   1.000
_cell.length_b   1.000
_cell.length_c   1.000
_cell.angle_alpha   90.00
_cell.angle_beta   90.00
_cell.angle_gamma   90.00
#
_symmetry.space_group_name_H-M   'P 1'
#
loop_
_entity.id
_entity.type
_entity.pdbx_description
1 polymer ?
#
loop_
_entity_poly.entity_id
_entity_poly.type
_entity_poly.pdbx_seq_one_letter_code
_entity_poly.pdbx_strand_id
1 'polypeptide(L)'
;MSTVATSLKLPPDLKKRIDELARVSGQSTHAFMLQALQLHVEEAEKHRRFVADALAADEEMERTGQGYPFDKARAYLEARIIGKPAARPRKVSWRK
;
A
#
# COMPACT_ATOMS: atom_id res chain seq x y z
N MET A 1 -13.86 5.09 -22.18
CA MET A 1 -14.16 4.33 -20.95
C MET A 1 -15.60 4.60 -20.57
N SER A 2 -16.41 3.59 -20.33
CA SER A 2 -17.82 3.77 -19.93
C SER A 2 -17.89 4.19 -18.48
N THR A 3 -18.55 5.31 -18.17
CA THR A 3 -18.77 5.79 -16.81
C THR A 3 -20.06 5.20 -16.25
N VAL A 4 -20.03 4.70 -15.01
CA VAL A 4 -21.22 4.25 -14.28
C VAL A 4 -21.48 5.21 -13.12
N ALA A 5 -22.71 5.70 -12.98
CA ALA A 5 -23.09 6.57 -11.88
C ALA A 5 -23.43 5.73 -10.63
N THR A 6 -22.92 6.14 -9.48
CA THR A 6 -23.25 5.55 -8.17
C THR A 6 -23.65 6.67 -7.21
N SER A 7 -24.83 6.55 -6.60
CA SER A 7 -25.31 7.52 -5.60
C SER A 7 -24.76 7.18 -4.22
N LEU A 8 -24.04 8.12 -3.62
CA LEU A 8 -23.45 7.98 -2.29
C LEU A 8 -24.21 8.85 -1.29
N LYS A 9 -24.81 8.23 -0.27
CA LYS A 9 -25.41 8.96 0.85
C LYS A 9 -24.30 9.35 1.83
N LEU A 10 -24.10 10.65 2.01
CA LEU A 10 -23.10 11.19 2.92
C LEU A 10 -23.79 11.78 4.16
N PRO A 11 -23.24 11.54 5.37
CA PRO A 11 -23.62 12.32 6.54
C PRO A 11 -23.43 13.82 6.26
N PRO A 12 -24.36 14.71 6.70
CA PRO A 12 -24.28 16.14 6.40
C PRO A 12 -22.96 16.79 6.80
N ASP A 13 -22.44 16.43 7.98
CA ASP A 13 -21.19 16.97 8.51
C ASP A 13 -19.98 16.55 7.66
N LEU A 14 -19.98 15.31 7.15
CA LEU A 14 -18.92 14.83 6.28
C LEU A 14 -18.95 15.59 4.94
N LYS A 15 -20.14 15.76 4.35
CA LYS A 15 -20.29 16.53 3.11
C LYS A 15 -19.75 17.95 3.26
N LYS A 16 -20.11 18.64 4.35
CA LYS A 16 -19.65 20.00 4.63
C LYS A 16 -18.12 20.09 4.71
N ARG A 17 -17.47 19.12 5.38
CA ARG A 17 -16.00 19.05 5.46
C ARG A 17 -15.35 18.81 4.11
N ILE A 18 -15.92 17.92 3.29
CA ILE A 18 -15.42 17.64 1.94
C ILE A 18 -15.55 18.89 1.07
N ASP A 19 -16.70 19.57 1.08
CA ASP A 19 -16.93 20.78 0.29
C ASP A 19 -15.89 21.87 0.63
N GLU A 20 -15.61 22.08 1.91
CA GLU A 20 -14.62 23.08 2.34
C GLU A 20 -13.20 22.71 1.92
N LEU A 21 -12.80 21.45 2.13
CA LEU A 21 -11.46 20.98 1.72
C LEU A 21 -11.27 21.04 0.20
N ALA A 22 -12.30 20.66 -0.57
CA ALA A 22 -12.28 20.75 -2.03
C ALA A 22 -12.15 22.21 -2.49
N ARG A 23 -12.89 23.14 -1.86
CA ARG A 23 -12.79 24.58 -2.15
C ARG A 23 -11.38 25.11 -1.87
N VAL A 24 -10.80 24.77 -0.73
CA VAL A 24 -9.43 25.16 -0.35
C VAL A 24 -8.39 24.58 -1.30
N SER A 25 -8.59 23.35 -1.81
CA SER A 25 -7.69 22.72 -2.79
C SER A 25 -7.93 23.16 -4.24
N GLY A 26 -8.91 24.04 -4.50
CA GLY A 26 -9.27 24.48 -5.85
C GLY A 26 -9.93 23.39 -6.71
N GLN A 27 -10.50 22.37 -6.07
CA GLN A 27 -11.17 21.23 -6.72
C GLN A 27 -12.69 21.31 -6.55
N SER A 28 -13.43 20.64 -7.44
CA SER A 28 -14.85 20.38 -7.18
C SER A 28 -14.99 19.29 -6.12
N THR A 29 -16.08 19.33 -5.34
CA THR A 29 -16.41 18.27 -4.37
C THR A 29 -16.39 16.88 -5.02
N HIS A 30 -16.89 16.75 -6.25
CA HIS A 30 -16.90 15.48 -6.98
C HIS A 30 -15.48 14.99 -7.31
N ALA A 31 -14.62 15.87 -7.83
CA ALA A 31 -13.24 15.52 -8.13
C ALA A 31 -12.46 15.12 -6.86
N PHE A 32 -12.68 15.84 -5.75
CA PHE A 32 -12.11 15.51 -4.46
C PHE A 32 -12.53 14.11 -3.98
N MET A 33 -13.83 13.79 -4.07
CA MET A 33 -14.34 12.46 -3.69
C MET A 33 -13.78 11.34 -4.57
N LEU A 34 -13.71 11.55 -5.89
CA LEU A 34 -13.12 10.57 -6.80
C LEU A 34 -11.65 10.32 -6.49
N GLN A 35 -10.88 11.37 -6.21
CA GLN A 35 -9.48 11.24 -5.82
C GLN A 35 -9.35 10.45 -4.50
N ALA A 36 -10.18 10.75 -3.51
CA ALA A 36 -10.18 10.02 -2.24
C ALA A 36 -10.48 8.52 -2.44
N LEU A 37 -11.47 8.19 -3.28
CA LEU A 37 -11.79 6.80 -3.62
C LEU A 37 -10.63 6.11 -4.35
N GLN A 38 -10.02 6.78 -5.32
CA GLN A 38 -8.89 6.23 -6.07
C GLN A 38 -7.70 5.91 -5.14
N LEU A 39 -7.35 6.85 -4.25
CA LEU A 39 -6.28 6.64 -3.27
C LEU A 39 -6.59 5.46 -2.35
N HIS A 40 -7.83 5.34 -1.88
CA HIS A 40 -8.24 4.25 -1.01
C HIS A 40 -8.22 2.89 -1.72
N VAL A 41 -8.65 2.82 -2.98
CA VAL A 41 -8.56 1.60 -3.80
C VAL A 41 -7.11 1.18 -3.97
N GLU A 42 -6.22 2.10 -4.35
CA GLU A 42 -4.80 1.79 -4.52
C GLU A 42 -4.14 1.33 -3.22
N GLU A 43 -4.48 1.97 -2.10
CA GLU A 43 -4.01 1.55 -0.77
C GLU A 43 -4.50 0.14 -0.42
N ALA A 44 -5.78 -0.14 -0.60
CA ALA A 44 -6.37 -1.45 -0.32
C ALA A 44 -5.76 -2.55 -1.20
N GLU A 45 -5.52 -2.28 -2.48
CA GLU A 45 -4.85 -3.21 -3.39
C GLU A 45 -3.40 -3.48 -2.98
N LYS A 46 -2.64 -2.43 -2.64
CA LYS A 46 -1.25 -2.57 -2.16
C LYS A 46 -1.21 -3.36 -0.86
N HIS A 47 -2.12 -3.08 0.07
CA HIS A 47 -2.20 -3.79 1.35
C HIS A 47 -2.52 -5.27 1.14
N ARG A 48 -3.53 -5.57 0.32
CA ARG A 48 -3.90 -6.95 0.00
C ARG A 48 -2.74 -7.72 -0.65
N ARG A 49 -2.03 -7.11 -1.59
CA ARG A 49 -0.85 -7.71 -2.22
C ARG A 49 0.27 -7.95 -1.21
N PHE A 50 0.58 -6.95 -0.38
CA PHE A 50 1.60 -7.07 0.66
C PHE A 50 1.33 -8.23 1.63
N VAL A 51 0.08 -8.36 2.10
CA VAL A 51 -0.30 -9.47 2.99
C VAL A 51 -0.21 -10.81 2.28
N ALA A 52 -0.67 -10.91 1.02
CA ALA A 52 -0.55 -12.14 0.24
C ALA A 52 0.90 -12.55 0.02
N ASP A 53 1.78 -11.61 -0.32
CA ASP A 53 3.21 -11.85 -0.50
C ASP A 53 3.88 -12.28 0.80
N ALA A 54 3.49 -11.69 1.94
CA ALA A 54 4.01 -12.04 3.26
C ALA A 54 3.62 -13.47 3.66
N LEU A 55 2.35 -13.86 3.46
CA LEU A 55 1.88 -15.22 3.75
C LEU A 55 2.58 -16.26 2.88
N ALA A 56 2.75 -15.98 1.58
CA ALA A 56 3.47 -16.87 0.68
C ALA A 56 4.96 -17.01 1.07
N ALA A 57 5.60 -15.91 1.52
CA ALA A 57 6.97 -15.94 1.99
C ALA A 57 7.12 -16.74 3.30
N ASP A 58 6.14 -16.64 4.20
CA ASP A 58 6.10 -17.40 5.46
C ASP A 58 5.95 -18.90 5.20
N GLU A 59 5.03 -19.30 4.32
CA GLU A 59 4.86 -20.69 3.89
C GLU A 59 6.15 -21.24 3.24
N GLU A 60 6.81 -20.45 2.39
CA GLU A 60 8.10 -20.85 1.80
C GLU A 60 9.19 -21.01 2.87
N MET A 61 9.25 -20.11 3.85
CA MET A 61 10.24 -20.12 4.91
C MET A 61 10.08 -21.33 5.84
N GLU A 62 8.83 -21.70 6.17
CA GLU A 62 8.50 -22.91 6.92
C GLU A 62 8.84 -24.17 6.12
N ARG A 63 8.45 -24.23 4.84
CA ARG A 63 8.70 -25.40 3.96
C ARG A 63 10.18 -25.66 3.73
N THR A 64 10.98 -24.60 3.58
CA THR A 64 12.41 -24.72 3.22
C THR A 64 13.35 -24.68 4.43
N GLY A 65 12.88 -24.21 5.59
CA GLY A 65 13.74 -23.89 6.72
C GLY A 65 14.74 -22.76 6.43
N GLN A 66 14.53 -22.00 5.35
CA GLN A 66 15.43 -20.93 4.90
C GLN A 66 14.73 -19.57 4.89
N GLY A 67 15.40 -18.56 5.42
CA GLY A 67 14.89 -17.20 5.55
C GLY A 67 15.97 -16.16 5.28
N TYR A 68 15.57 -14.90 5.08
CA TYR A 68 16.51 -13.80 4.98
C TYR A 68 16.88 -13.31 6.39
N PRO A 69 18.16 -13.18 6.75
CA PRO A 69 18.55 -12.55 8.01
C PRO A 69 18.01 -11.12 8.07
N PHE A 70 17.34 -10.78 9.17
CA PHE A 70 16.64 -9.50 9.31
C PHE A 70 17.54 -8.29 9.07
N ASP A 71 18.74 -8.25 9.68
CA ASP A 71 19.68 -7.14 9.52
C ASP A 71 20.13 -6.96 8.06
N LYS A 72 20.29 -8.07 7.33
CA LYS A 72 20.69 -8.03 5.92
C LYS A 72 19.54 -7.57 5.02
N ALA A 73 18.31 -8.01 5.31
CA ALA A 73 17.12 -7.54 4.63
C ALA A 73 16.87 -6.05 4.87
N ARG A 74 16.98 -5.59 6.13
CA ARG A 74 16.83 -4.19 6.51
C ARG A 74 17.87 -3.31 5.82
N ALA A 75 19.16 -3.64 5.91
CA ALA A 75 20.23 -2.87 5.28
C ALA A 75 20.05 -2.76 3.75
N TYR A 76 19.59 -3.84 3.10
CA TYR A 76 19.26 -3.83 1.68
C TYR A 76 18.10 -2.89 1.36
N LEU A 77 17.02 -2.91 2.15
CA LEU A 77 15.87 -2.04 1.94
C LEU A 77 16.21 -0.56 2.17
N GLU A 78 16.92 -0.24 3.25
CA GLU A 78 17.36 1.13 3.57
C GLU A 78 18.23 1.72 2.44
N ALA A 79 19.20 0.95 1.93
CA ALA A 79 20.04 1.39 0.82
C ALA A 79 19.23 1.65 -0.47
N ARG A 80 18.22 0.82 -0.75
CA ARG A 80 17.34 1.01 -1.91
C ARG A 80 16.47 2.26 -1.79
N ILE A 81 15.96 2.56 -0.61
CA ILE A 81 15.11 3.75 -0.38
C ILE A 81 15.88 5.03 -0.73
N ILE A 82 17.18 5.08 -0.43
CA ILE A 82 18.04 6.24 -0.73
C ILE A 82 18.75 6.15 -2.09
N GLY A 83 18.37 5.19 -2.95
CA GLY A 83 18.91 5.04 -4.29
C GLY A 83 20.37 4.54 -4.37
N LYS A 84 20.91 3.98 -3.29
CA LYS A 84 22.27 3.40 -3.30
C LYS A 84 22.24 1.97 -3.86
N PRO A 85 23.30 1.54 -4.58
CA PRO A 85 23.44 0.16 -4.99
C PRO A 85 23.58 -0.76 -3.77
N ALA A 86 22.80 -1.84 -3.72
CA ALA A 86 22.83 -2.80 -2.63
C ALA A 86 22.67 -4.22 -3.18
N ALA A 87 23.50 -5.14 -2.69
CA ALA A 87 23.37 -6.55 -3.04
C ALA A 87 22.16 -7.16 -2.33
N ARG A 88 21.31 -7.86 -3.08
CA ARG A 88 20.18 -8.59 -2.50
C ARG A 88 20.70 -9.67 -1.52
N PRO A 89 20.17 -9.75 -0.28
CA PRO A 89 20.61 -10.76 0.67
C PRO A 89 20.31 -12.16 0.17
N ARG A 90 21.05 -13.15 0.66
CA ARG A 90 20.80 -14.57 0.40
C ARG A 90 19.96 -15.16 1.53
N LYS A 91 19.14 -16.16 1.20
CA LYS A 91 18.45 -16.97 2.20
C LYS A 91 19.48 -17.84 2.94
N VAL A 92 19.32 -17.99 4.24
CA VAL A 92 20.13 -18.87 5.10
C VAL A 92 19.21 -19.78 5.90
N SER A 93 19.71 -20.94 6.31
CA SER A 93 18.97 -21.80 7.25
C SER A 93 18.75 -21.04 8.56
N TRP A 94 17.49 -20.94 8.98
CA TRP A 94 17.09 -20.36 10.27
C TRP A 94 16.56 -21.41 11.25
N ARG A 95 16.11 -22.55 10.71
CA ARG A 95 15.66 -23.73 11.45
C ARG A 95 16.65 -24.87 11.17
N LYS A 96 17.16 -25.49 12.23
CA LYS A 96 17.96 -26.73 12.15
C LYS A 96 17.07 -27.93 11.98
#